data_AF-A0A0L1L2I9-F1
#
_entry.id   AF-A0A0L1L2I9-F1
#
_cell.length_a   1.000
_cell.length_b   1.000
_cell.length_c   1.000
_cell.angle_alpha   90.00
_cell.angle_beta   90.00
_cell.angle_gamma   90.00
#
_symmetry.space_group_name_H-M   'P 1'
#
loop_
_entity.id
_entity.type
_entity.pdbx_description
1 polymer ?
#
loop_
_entity_poly.entity_id
_entity_poly.type
_entity_poly.pdbx_seq_one_letter_code
_entity_poly.pdbx_strand_id
1 'polypeptide(L)' 'RCWAYSDSYNDIPLLSLVGHPVAINPDARLRRHARDNNWPVYDFRAGRRAATFGLKVATACGAVYGLWKG' A
#
# COMPACT_ATOMS: atom_id res chain seq x y z
N ARG A 1 19.78 3.98 20.13
CA ARG A 1 19.17 4.19 18.79
C ARG A 1 17.76 3.65 18.85
N CYS A 2 16.75 4.41 18.42
CA CYS A 2 15.34 4.04 18.54
C CYS A 2 14.66 4.01 17.16
N TRP A 3 13.69 3.12 17.00
CA TRP A 3 12.89 2.95 15.79
C TRP A 3 11.42 3.20 16.11
N ALA A 4 10.67 3.69 15.13
CA ALA A 4 9.22 3.77 15.20
C ALA A 4 8.60 3.35 13.86
N TYR A 5 7.47 2.64 13.96
CA TYR A 5 6.78 2.07 12.82
C TYR A 5 5.32 2.50 12.87
N SER A 6 4.76 2.95 11.76
CA SER A 6 3.32 3.25 11.66
C SER A 6 2.82 3.11 10.22
N ASP A 7 1.52 2.88 10.10
CA ASP A 7 0.77 2.88 8.84
C ASP A 7 -0.11 4.12 8.64
N SER A 8 -0.18 5.02 9.63
CA SER A 8 -1.09 6.16 9.68
C SER A 8 -0.38 7.51 9.71
N TYR A 9 -0.91 8.48 8.97
CA TYR A 9 -0.43 9.87 8.96
C TYR A 9 -0.45 10.52 10.36
N ASN A 10 -1.34 10.07 11.24
CA ASN A 10 -1.50 10.63 12.58
C ASN A 10 -0.23 10.49 13.44
N ASP A 11 0.63 9.52 13.12
CA ASP A 11 1.83 9.21 13.90
C ASP A 11 3.07 9.97 13.42
N ILE A 12 2.95 10.92 12.49
CA ILE A 12 4.07 11.78 12.09
C ILE A 12 4.79 12.40 13.29
N PRO A 13 4.11 12.98 14.31
CA PRO A 13 4.80 13.52 15.47
C PRO A 13 5.67 12.48 16.19
N LEU A 14 5.21 11.24 16.31
CA LEU A 14 5.99 10.14 16.90
C LEU A 14 7.17 9.74 16.00
N LEU A 15 6.93 9.55 14.71
CA LEU A 15 7.94 9.13 13.73
C LEU A 15 9.05 10.19 13.60
N SER A 16 8.70 11.48 13.63
CA SER A 16 9.66 12.58 13.53
C SER A 16 10.57 12.73 14.76
N LEU A 17 10.25 12.09 15.89
CA LEU A 17 11.04 12.15 17.12
C LEU A 17 12.12 11.06 17.22
N VAL A 18 12.07 10.02 16.38
CA VAL A 18 13.05 8.92 16.42
C VAL A 18 14.12 9.07 15.34
N GLY A 19 15.27 8.41 15.57
CA GLY A 19 16.35 8.38 14.60
C GLY A 19 16.12 7.43 13.41
N HIS A 20 15.15 6.50 13.51
CA HIS A 20 14.87 5.49 12.48
C HIS A 20 13.35 5.32 12.28
N PRO A 21 12.66 6.27 11.62
CA PRO A 21 11.25 6.15 11.29
C PRO A 21 11.03 5.21 10.09
N VAL A 22 9.97 4.40 10.14
CA VAL A 22 9.61 3.48 9.06
C VAL A 22 8.09 3.48 8.84
N ALA A 23 7.68 3.65 7.58
CA ALA A 23 6.29 3.57 7.19
C ALA A 23 5.93 2.14 6.73
N ILE A 24 5.06 1.45 7.47
CA ILE A 24 4.60 0.11 7.15
C ILE A 24 3.19 0.21 6.59
N ASN A 25 2.94 -0.30 5.39
CA ASN A 25 1.63 -0.26 4.74
C ASN A 25 0.94 1.12 4.75
N PRO A 26 1.66 2.23 4.49
CA PRO A 26 1.16 3.55 4.81
C PRO A 26 -0.11 3.90 4.02
N ASP A 27 -0.97 4.69 4.65
CA ASP A 27 -2.01 5.45 3.97
C ASP A 27 -1.41 6.41 2.91
N ALA A 28 -2.26 7.07 2.12
CA ALA A 28 -1.80 7.94 1.05
C ALA A 28 -1.00 9.16 1.56
N ARG A 29 -1.40 9.72 2.70
CA ARG A 29 -0.79 10.92 3.28
C ARG A 29 0.56 10.59 3.91
N LEU A 30 0.64 9.52 4.70
CA LEU A 30 1.90 9.04 5.27
C LEU A 30 2.87 8.61 4.16
N ARG A 31 2.41 7.94 3.09
CA ARG A 31 3.26 7.56 1.96
C ARG A 31 3.89 8.79 1.29
N ARG A 32 3.13 9.88 1.11
CA ARG A 32 3.65 11.13 0.56
C ARG A 32 4.70 11.72 1.50
N HIS A 33 4.38 11.87 2.78
CA HIS A 33 5.32 12.40 3.77
C HIS A 33 6.61 11.58 3.88
N ALA A 34 6.49 10.25 3.91
CA ALA A 34 7.63 9.34 3.95
C ALA A 34 8.52 9.49 2.71
N ARG A 35 7.94 9.66 1.52
CA ARG A 35 8.71 9.95 0.29
C ARG A 35 9.41 11.30 0.36
N ASP A 36 8.70 12.34 0.79
CA ASP A 36 9.25 13.70 0.91
C ASP A 36 10.43 13.76 1.90
N ASN A 37 10.44 12.90 2.92
CA ASN A 37 11.48 12.82 3.95
C ASN A 37 12.46 11.63 3.79
N ASN A 38 12.40 10.89 2.67
CA ASN A 38 13.21 9.70 2.41
C ASN A 38 13.12 8.62 3.50
N TRP A 39 11.97 8.47 4.13
CA TRP A 39 11.72 7.39 5.09
C TRP A 39 11.52 6.05 4.36
N PRO A 40 12.04 4.93 4.90
CA PRO A 40 11.73 3.60 4.41
C PRO A 40 10.22 3.34 4.38
N VAL A 41 9.75 2.75 3.28
CA VAL A 41 8.35 2.34 3.09
C VAL A 41 8.30 0.86 2.75
N TYR A 42 7.55 0.09 3.53
CA TYR A 42 7.27 -1.32 3.22
C TYR A 42 5.78 -1.54 3.02
N ASP A 43 5.36 -1.90 1.81
CA ASP A 43 3.95 -2.19 1.49
C ASP A 43 3.76 -3.68 1.20
N PHE A 44 3.20 -4.40 2.16
CA PHE A 44 2.93 -5.84 2.09
C PHE A 44 1.55 -6.15 1.49
N ARG A 45 0.76 -5.12 1.15
CA ARG A 45 -0.58 -5.30 0.57
C ARG A 45 -0.54 -5.55 -0.94
N ALA A 46 0.63 -5.44 -1.58
CA ALA A 46 0.82 -5.61 -3.01
C ALA A 46 0.30 -6.95 -3.55
N GLY A 47 0.61 -8.06 -2.88
CA GLY A 47 0.16 -9.40 -3.31
C GLY A 47 -1.36 -9.54 -3.31
N ARG A 48 -2.05 -9.03 -2.27
CA ARG A 48 -3.51 -9.04 -2.21
C ARG A 48 -4.12 -8.20 -3.35
N ARG A 49 -3.55 -7.03 -3.64
CA ARG A 49 -4.02 -6.17 -4.75
C ARG A 49 -3.87 -6.87 -6.10
N ALA A 50 -2.74 -7.53 -6.34
CA ALA A 50 -2.50 -8.28 -7.58
C ALA A 50 -3.50 -9.44 -7.74
N ALA A 51 -3.74 -10.21 -6.68
CA ALA A 51 -4.71 -11.31 -6.72
C ALA A 51 -6.15 -10.82 -7.00
N THR A 52 -6.58 -9.75 -6.32
CA THR A 52 -7.91 -9.15 -6.58
C THR A 52 -8.03 -8.64 -8.01
N PHE A 53 -6.98 -8.04 -8.56
CA PHE A 53 -6.98 -7.59 -9.95
C PHE A 53 -7.12 -8.77 -10.92
N GLY A 54 -6.33 -9.83 -10.73
CA GLY A 54 -6.39 -11.04 -11.57
C GLY A 54 -7.79 -11.66 -11.59
N LEU A 55 -8.44 -11.75 -10.43
CA LEU A 55 -9.81 -12.25 -10.33
C LEU A 55 -10.80 -11.38 -11.13
N LYS A 56 -10.74 -10.05 -10.97
CA LYS A 56 -11.63 -9.12 -11.70
C LYS A 56 -11.47 -9.23 -13.22
N VAL A 57 -10.23 -9.34 -13.69
CA VAL A 57 -9.94 -9.52 -15.12
C VAL A 57 -10.50 -10.84 -15.62
N ALA A 58 -10.28 -11.94 -14.90
CA ALA A 58 -10.79 -13.26 -15.28
C ALA A 58 -12.32 -13.27 -15.40
N THR A 59 -13.04 -12.67 -14.43
CA THR A 59 -14.50 -12.57 -14.47
C THR A 59 -14.99 -11.74 -15.66
N ALA A 60 -14.35 -10.60 -15.95
CA ALA A 60 -14.71 -9.75 -17.09
C ALA A 60 -14.52 -10.49 -18.42
N CYS A 61 -13.38 -11.15 -18.62
CA CYS A 61 -13.11 -11.94 -19.82
C CYS A 61 -14.11 -13.09 -19.99
N GLY A 62 -14.43 -13.80 -18.90
CA GLY A 62 -15.42 -14.89 -18.92
C GLY A 62 -16.82 -14.39 -19.33
N ALA A 63 -17.25 -13.25 -18.81
CA ALA A 63 -18.54 -12.65 -19.16
C ALA A 63 -18.59 -12.22 -20.63
N VAL A 64 -17.54 -11.55 -21.14
CA VAL A 64 -17.45 -11.13 -22.55
C VAL A 64 -17.45 -12.34 -23.48
N TYR A 65 -16.66 -13.37 -23.16
CA TYR A 65 -16.60 -14.60 -23.96
C TYR A 65 -17.96 -15.31 -24.01
N GLY A 66 -18.65 -15.41 -22.86
CA GLY A 66 -19.99 -16.01 -22.78
C GLY A 66 -21.02 -15.28 -23.65
N LEU A 67 -20.98 -13.94 -23.68
CA LEU A 67 -21.85 -13.12 -24.52
C LEU A 67 -21.52 -13.20 -26.01
N TRP A 68 -20.26 -13.38 -26.38
CA TRP A 68 -19.85 -13.46 -27.79
C TRP A 68 -20.19 -14.82 -28.44
N LYS A 69 -20.16 -15.89 -27.63
CA LYS A 69 -20.38 -17.27 -28.12
C LYS A 69 -21.86 -17.68 -28.14
N GLY A 70 -22.71 -17.01 -27.36
CA GLY A 70 -24.17 -17.21 -27.36
C GLY A 70 -24.85 -16.34 -28.40
#